data_AF-A0A8R1I6U3-F1
#
_entry.id   AF-A0A8R1I6U3-F1
#
_cell.length_a   1.000
_cell.length_b   1.000
_cell.length_c   1.000
_cell.angle_alpha   90.00
_cell.angle_beta   90.00
_cell.angle_gamma   90.00
#
_symmetry.space_group_name_H-M   'P 1'
#
loop_
_entity.id
_entity.type
_entity.pdbx_description
1 polymer ?
#
loop_
_entity_poly.entity_id
_entity_poly.type
_entity_poly.pdbx_seq_one_letter_code
_entity_poly.pdbx_strand_id
1 'polypeptide(L)'
;MVSRYNSRQYILLAIATFFFILILFYGNDRNDLPAANLHDYKIKTFNGFVSMQELNDNVYKKFGYQIIRPTFPVPTLGMLREQTCDVVFENWLRINQEPQPAEPPKEIPADRKDEFLLYGYSAVKMWYLNDKSSAEKGEKPRKWDIIGELLTWSKERLAGMAYGSEGESMFNAMKAYKLDGQSGVVIGSMQPWVEVSALVNGAKKILTVEYNKLTIQEEFRDRMSSILPVDFAKGWANYADTFNFAASFSSIEHSGLGRYGDPMDPIGDIREILKIKCVLKKGGLLFLGFPLGTDSIVYNAHRIYGPIRLAMMFYGFEWIATFSGRGEDPIDLNSATLHARQMFEHAQSTLVLRKL
;
A
#
# COMPACT_ATOMS: atom_id res chain seq x y z
N MET A 1 -11.88 -51.36 -51.40
CA MET A 1 -10.77 -50.38 -51.45
C MET A 1 -10.86 -49.54 -50.19
N VAL A 2 -10.24 -49.99 -49.09
CA VAL A 2 -10.33 -49.31 -47.79
C VAL A 2 -9.23 -48.27 -47.74
N SER A 3 -9.59 -46.99 -47.89
CA SER A 3 -8.67 -45.87 -47.75
C SER A 3 -8.27 -45.72 -46.28
N ARG A 4 -7.01 -46.04 -45.97
CA ARG A 4 -6.39 -45.80 -44.67
C ARG A 4 -6.19 -44.30 -44.50
N TYR A 5 -7.07 -43.64 -43.77
CA TYR A 5 -6.76 -42.31 -43.22
C TYR A 5 -5.63 -42.46 -42.18
N ASN A 6 -4.55 -41.72 -42.41
CA ASN A 6 -3.30 -41.83 -41.68
C ASN A 6 -3.44 -41.17 -40.30
N SER A 7 -3.00 -41.84 -39.23
CA SER A 7 -3.15 -41.41 -37.82
C SER A 7 -2.60 -40.00 -37.54
N ARG A 8 -1.65 -39.52 -38.35
CA ARG A 8 -1.15 -38.13 -38.31
C ARG A 8 -2.21 -37.07 -38.64
N GLN A 9 -3.18 -37.36 -39.50
CA GLN A 9 -4.22 -36.40 -39.86
C GLN A 9 -5.24 -36.20 -38.73
N TYR A 10 -5.56 -37.25 -37.97
CA TYR A 10 -6.43 -37.12 -36.78
C TYR A 10 -5.77 -36.31 -35.66
N ILE A 11 -4.46 -36.46 -35.47
CA ILE A 11 -3.70 -35.70 -34.46
C ILE A 11 -3.61 -34.22 -34.88
N LEU A 12 -3.37 -33.93 -36.16
CA LEU A 12 -3.36 -32.55 -36.68
C LEU A 12 -4.74 -31.89 -36.60
N LEU A 13 -5.83 -32.62 -36.91
CA LEU A 13 -7.19 -32.10 -36.78
C LEU A 13 -7.52 -31.85 -35.30
N ALA A 14 -7.18 -32.77 -34.39
CA ALA A 14 -7.45 -32.61 -32.96
C ALA A 14 -6.67 -31.44 -32.33
N ILE A 15 -5.40 -31.24 -32.72
CA ILE A 15 -4.59 -30.10 -32.27
C ILE A 15 -5.15 -28.79 -32.84
N ALA A 16 -5.57 -28.77 -34.11
CA ALA A 16 -6.17 -27.59 -34.72
C ALA A 16 -7.49 -27.21 -34.04
N THR A 17 -8.36 -28.18 -33.73
CA THR A 17 -9.62 -27.93 -33.01
C THR A 17 -9.38 -27.49 -31.57
N PHE A 18 -8.37 -28.03 -30.89
CA PHE A 18 -8.01 -27.61 -29.53
C PHE A 18 -7.44 -26.18 -29.49
N PHE A 19 -6.63 -25.79 -30.49
CA PHE A 19 -6.17 -24.40 -30.64
C PHE A 19 -7.30 -23.44 -31.05
N PHE A 20 -8.26 -23.87 -31.88
CA PHE A 20 -9.41 -23.05 -32.25
C PHE A 20 -10.36 -22.83 -31.06
N ILE A 21 -10.54 -23.84 -30.21
CA ILE A 21 -11.29 -23.72 -28.95
C ILE A 21 -10.52 -22.84 -27.97
N LEU A 22 -9.19 -22.97 -27.86
CA LEU A 22 -8.39 -22.05 -27.04
C LEU A 22 -8.46 -20.60 -27.55
N ILE A 23 -8.49 -20.36 -28.86
CA ILE A 23 -8.63 -19.01 -29.44
C ILE A 23 -10.06 -18.47 -29.23
N LEU A 24 -11.09 -19.31 -29.15
CA LEU A 24 -12.44 -18.91 -28.76
C LEU A 24 -12.57 -18.62 -27.25
N PHE A 25 -11.71 -19.20 -26.40
CA PHE A 25 -11.67 -18.92 -24.95
C PHE A 25 -10.62 -17.87 -24.53
N TYR A 26 -9.61 -17.58 -25.37
CA TYR A 26 -8.62 -16.51 -25.17
C TYR A 26 -8.86 -15.29 -26.09
N GLY A 27 -9.87 -15.36 -26.94
CA GLY A 27 -10.32 -14.29 -27.82
C GLY A 27 -11.26 -13.35 -27.07
N ASN A 28 -10.68 -12.27 -26.54
CA ASN A 28 -11.39 -11.03 -26.30
C ASN A 28 -12.55 -11.10 -25.26
N ASP A 29 -12.24 -11.48 -24.02
CA ASP A 29 -13.04 -11.12 -22.84
C ASP A 29 -12.87 -9.60 -22.50
N ARG A 30 -12.90 -8.74 -23.51
CA ARG A 30 -13.55 -7.44 -23.36
C ARG A 30 -15.03 -7.70 -23.52
N ASN A 31 -15.65 -8.27 -22.48
CA ASN A 31 -17.06 -8.04 -22.27
C ASN A 31 -17.21 -6.54 -22.09
N ASP A 32 -17.50 -5.83 -23.18
CA ASP A 32 -18.07 -4.49 -23.18
C ASP A 32 -19.46 -4.60 -22.53
N LEU A 33 -19.48 -4.86 -21.22
CA LEU A 33 -20.58 -4.46 -20.37
C LEU A 33 -20.78 -2.98 -20.63
N PRO A 34 -22.03 -2.51 -20.83
CA PRO A 34 -22.28 -1.09 -21.01
C PRO A 34 -21.60 -0.34 -19.87
N ALA A 35 -20.80 0.67 -20.23
CA ALA A 35 -20.03 1.45 -19.26
C ALA A 35 -20.99 1.85 -18.12
N ALA A 36 -20.70 1.35 -16.92
CA ALA A 36 -21.60 1.52 -15.80
C ALA A 36 -21.83 3.01 -15.56
N ASN A 37 -23.10 3.42 -15.49
CA ASN A 37 -23.45 4.81 -15.24
C ASN A 37 -23.07 5.17 -13.80
N LEU A 38 -21.96 5.89 -13.61
CA LEU A 38 -21.41 6.21 -12.28
C LEU A 38 -22.35 7.08 -11.41
N HIS A 39 -23.39 7.69 -12.00
CA HIS A 39 -24.43 8.39 -11.26
C HIS A 39 -25.25 7.48 -10.35
N ASP A 40 -25.39 6.20 -10.72
CA ASP A 40 -26.23 5.23 -10.00
C ASP A 40 -25.52 4.61 -8.78
N TYR A 41 -24.20 4.81 -8.67
CA TYR A 41 -23.37 4.23 -7.63
C TYR A 41 -23.01 5.28 -6.59
N LYS A 42 -23.42 5.09 -5.33
CA LYS A 42 -23.15 6.01 -4.24
C LYS A 42 -22.31 5.36 -3.15
N ILE A 43 -21.22 6.00 -2.75
CA ILE A 43 -20.39 5.54 -1.62
C ILE A 43 -20.60 6.45 -0.42
N LYS A 44 -20.53 5.89 0.79
CA LYS A 44 -20.53 6.66 2.03
C LYS A 44 -19.18 7.38 2.16
N THR A 45 -19.22 8.68 2.43
CA THR A 45 -18.04 9.55 2.59
C THR A 45 -18.22 10.43 3.82
N PHE A 46 -17.26 11.33 4.06
CA PHE A 46 -17.40 12.42 5.03
C PHE A 46 -18.66 13.27 4.78
N ASN A 47 -18.99 13.53 3.51
CA ASN A 47 -20.13 14.36 3.10
C ASN A 47 -21.44 13.57 2.97
N GLY A 48 -21.52 12.36 3.55
CA GLY A 48 -22.64 11.45 3.37
C GLY A 48 -22.50 10.61 2.09
N PHE A 49 -23.62 10.19 1.51
CA PHE A 49 -23.61 9.35 0.31
C PHE A 49 -23.39 10.21 -0.94
N VAL A 50 -22.24 10.01 -1.59
CA VAL A 50 -21.80 10.78 -2.77
C VAL A 50 -21.76 9.84 -3.98
N SER A 51 -22.20 10.33 -5.14
CA SER A 51 -22.14 9.53 -6.37
C SER A 51 -20.70 9.33 -6.84
N MET A 52 -20.41 8.18 -7.43
CA MET A 52 -19.08 7.90 -7.99
C MET A 52 -18.77 8.87 -9.15
N GLN A 53 -19.77 9.33 -9.91
CA GLN A 53 -19.54 10.36 -10.93
C GLN A 53 -19.02 11.66 -10.32
N GLU A 54 -19.64 12.12 -9.22
CA GLU A 54 -19.21 13.33 -8.53
C GLU A 54 -17.77 13.20 -8.02
N LEU A 55 -17.40 12.07 -7.42
CA LEU A 55 -16.03 11.82 -6.99
C LEU A 55 -15.05 11.73 -8.16
N ASN A 56 -15.47 11.15 -9.28
CA ASN A 56 -14.68 11.08 -10.50
C ASN A 56 -14.30 12.48 -11.00
N ASP A 57 -15.28 13.39 -11.04
CA ASP A 57 -15.09 14.75 -11.56
C ASP A 57 -14.42 15.69 -10.56
N ASN A 58 -14.80 15.62 -9.28
CA ASN A 58 -14.37 16.60 -8.28
C ASN A 58 -13.09 16.19 -7.53
N VAL A 59 -12.72 14.90 -7.55
CA VAL A 59 -11.54 14.38 -6.83
C VAL A 59 -10.59 13.63 -7.76
N TYR A 60 -11.01 12.51 -8.34
CA TYR A 60 -10.10 11.59 -9.01
C TYR A 60 -9.43 12.21 -10.24
N LYS A 61 -10.19 12.88 -11.13
CA LYS A 61 -9.62 13.55 -12.30
C LYS A 61 -8.58 14.62 -11.92
N LYS A 62 -8.78 15.31 -10.79
CA LYS A 62 -7.84 16.32 -10.29
C LYS A 62 -6.52 15.72 -9.82
N PHE A 63 -6.55 14.49 -9.31
CA PHE A 63 -5.35 13.71 -8.97
C PHE A 63 -4.82 12.85 -10.14
N GLY A 64 -5.37 12.99 -11.36
CA GLY A 64 -4.90 12.24 -12.52
C GLY A 64 -5.46 10.82 -12.63
N TYR A 65 -6.54 10.50 -11.91
CA TYR A 65 -7.23 9.21 -11.94
C TYR A 65 -8.60 9.30 -12.59
N GLN A 66 -9.16 8.14 -12.93
CA GLN A 66 -10.57 7.99 -13.31
C GLN A 66 -11.12 6.67 -12.75
N ILE A 67 -12.39 6.65 -12.39
CA ILE A 67 -13.08 5.40 -12.02
C ILE A 67 -13.28 4.56 -13.29
N ILE A 68 -12.75 3.35 -13.29
CA ILE A 68 -12.90 2.39 -14.40
C ILE A 68 -13.92 1.29 -14.09
N ARG A 69 -14.15 1.01 -12.80
CA ARG A 69 -15.22 0.10 -12.34
C ARG A 69 -15.82 0.61 -11.03
N PRO A 70 -17.15 0.63 -10.89
CA PRO A 70 -17.81 1.10 -9.69
C PRO A 70 -17.85 0.02 -8.59
N THR A 71 -16.68 -0.44 -8.16
CA THR A 71 -16.55 -1.44 -7.09
C THR A 71 -16.84 -0.84 -5.71
N PHE A 72 -17.40 -1.65 -4.81
CA PHE A 72 -17.67 -1.27 -3.42
C PHE A 72 -16.77 -2.04 -2.43
N PRO A 73 -16.45 -1.46 -1.26
CA PRO A 73 -16.68 -0.06 -0.90
C PRO A 73 -15.70 0.91 -1.58
N VAL A 74 -14.64 0.39 -2.21
CA VAL A 74 -13.57 1.16 -2.83
C VAL A 74 -13.70 1.11 -4.36
N PRO A 75 -13.89 2.24 -5.07
CA PRO A 75 -13.90 2.28 -6.53
C PRO A 75 -12.58 1.79 -7.14
N THR A 76 -12.64 1.11 -8.28
CA THR A 76 -11.42 0.73 -9.02
C THR A 76 -11.01 1.88 -9.91
N LEU A 77 -9.77 2.34 -9.78
CA LEU A 77 -9.23 3.45 -10.57
C LEU A 77 -8.31 2.99 -11.69
N GLY A 78 -8.30 3.76 -12.77
CA GLY A 78 -7.22 3.84 -13.76
C GLY A 78 -6.54 5.22 -13.66
N MET A 79 -5.29 5.35 -14.10
CA MET A 79 -4.69 6.67 -14.32
C MET A 79 -5.07 7.24 -15.69
N LEU A 80 -5.33 8.54 -15.74
CA LEU A 80 -5.50 9.28 -16.99
C LEU A 80 -4.21 9.30 -17.81
N ARG A 81 -3.06 9.34 -17.12
CA ARG A 81 -1.72 9.24 -17.72
C ARG A 81 -0.82 8.43 -16.81
N GLU A 82 -0.44 7.24 -17.28
CA GLU A 82 0.50 6.38 -16.58
C GLU A 82 1.82 7.08 -16.32
N GLN A 83 2.35 6.89 -15.11
CA GLN A 83 3.64 7.40 -14.68
C GLN A 83 4.69 6.31 -14.85
N THR A 84 5.82 6.62 -15.49
CA THR A 84 6.96 5.70 -15.49
C THR A 84 7.63 5.69 -14.12
N CYS A 85 8.37 4.62 -13.82
CA CYS A 85 9.08 4.53 -12.55
C CYS A 85 10.15 5.63 -12.41
N ASP A 86 10.84 6.00 -13.49
CA ASP A 86 11.75 7.16 -13.51
C ASP A 86 11.04 8.42 -13.00
N VAL A 87 9.87 8.75 -13.57
CA VAL A 87 9.09 9.94 -13.19
C VAL A 87 8.62 9.86 -11.72
N VAL A 88 8.23 8.68 -11.25
CA VAL A 88 7.82 8.49 -9.83
C VAL A 88 8.99 8.80 -8.89
N PHE A 89 10.16 8.21 -9.13
CA PHE A 89 11.33 8.38 -8.26
C PHE A 89 11.99 9.76 -8.40
N GLU A 90 12.09 10.32 -9.60
CA GLU A 90 12.60 11.68 -9.85
C GLU A 90 11.75 12.74 -9.15
N ASN A 91 10.42 12.64 -9.27
CA ASN A 91 9.54 13.57 -8.59
C ASN A 91 9.67 13.48 -7.07
N TRP A 92 9.75 12.26 -6.53
CA TRP A 92 9.96 12.06 -5.10
C TRP A 92 11.29 12.67 -4.64
N LEU A 93 12.38 12.43 -5.38
CA LEU A 93 13.70 12.99 -5.07
C LEU A 93 13.70 14.51 -5.10
N ARG A 94 13.06 15.11 -6.11
CA ARG A 94 12.94 16.56 -6.25
C ARG A 94 12.23 17.17 -5.04
N ILE A 95 11.10 16.59 -4.63
CA ILE A 95 10.32 17.06 -3.48
C ILE A 95 11.13 16.90 -2.20
N ASN A 96 11.73 15.72 -1.98
CA ASN A 96 12.52 15.43 -0.78
C ASN A 96 13.78 16.32 -0.63
N GLN A 97 14.21 17.01 -1.69
CA GLN A 97 15.30 17.99 -1.65
C GLN A 97 14.83 19.41 -1.32
N GLU A 98 13.53 19.67 -1.27
CA GLU A 98 12.98 20.99 -0.95
C GLU A 98 13.38 21.41 0.48
N PRO A 99 13.84 22.66 0.69
CA PRO A 99 14.24 23.14 2.00
C PRO A 99 13.10 23.01 3.01
N GLN A 100 13.38 22.39 4.15
CA GLN A 100 12.40 22.19 5.21
C GLN A 100 12.61 23.19 6.36
N PRO A 101 11.52 23.77 6.90
CA PRO A 101 11.60 24.66 8.05
C PRO A 101 12.22 23.93 9.25
N ALA A 102 12.74 24.70 10.21
CA ALA A 102 13.37 24.14 11.41
C ALA A 102 12.40 23.19 12.16
N GLU A 103 11.14 23.60 12.29
CA GLU A 103 10.05 22.80 12.83
C GLU A 103 9.00 22.50 11.74
N PRO A 104 8.31 21.35 11.80
CA PRO A 104 7.17 21.04 10.94
C PRO A 104 6.11 22.14 10.90
N PRO A 105 5.47 22.40 9.75
CA PRO A 105 4.37 23.37 9.67
C PRO A 105 3.21 23.02 10.60
N LYS A 106 2.80 23.96 11.45
CA LYS A 106 1.68 23.79 12.41
C LYS A 106 0.31 23.78 11.75
N GLU A 107 0.23 24.19 10.49
CA GLU A 107 -1.00 24.25 9.70
C GLU A 107 -0.77 23.73 8.29
N ILE A 108 -1.83 23.20 7.67
CA ILE A 108 -1.83 22.83 6.26
C ILE A 108 -1.60 24.11 5.43
N PRO A 109 -0.65 24.11 4.46
CA PRO A 109 -0.44 25.25 3.57
C PRO A 109 -1.73 25.70 2.88
N ALA A 110 -2.08 26.98 3.02
CA ALA A 110 -3.37 27.52 2.57
C ALA A 110 -3.59 27.37 1.05
N ASP A 111 -2.52 27.50 0.28
CA ASP A 111 -2.49 27.35 -1.18
C ASP A 111 -2.69 25.91 -1.66
N ARG A 112 -2.48 24.92 -0.78
CA ARG A 112 -2.61 23.48 -1.09
C ARG A 112 -3.63 22.76 -0.23
N LYS A 113 -4.41 23.49 0.56
CA LYS A 113 -5.37 22.94 1.52
C LYS A 113 -6.40 22.04 0.85
N ASP A 114 -6.88 22.44 -0.33
CA ASP A 114 -7.85 21.64 -1.08
C ASP A 114 -7.29 20.27 -1.47
N GLU A 115 -6.02 20.19 -1.91
CA GLU A 115 -5.39 18.92 -2.25
C GLU A 115 -5.26 18.01 -1.03
N PHE A 116 -4.84 18.55 0.12
CA PHE A 116 -4.77 17.77 1.37
C PHE A 116 -6.15 17.26 1.78
N LEU A 117 -7.20 18.05 1.58
CA LEU A 117 -8.56 17.72 2.04
C LEU A 117 -9.41 17.05 0.95
N LEU A 118 -8.77 16.44 -0.05
CA LEU A 118 -9.45 15.76 -1.16
C LEU A 118 -10.52 16.65 -1.81
N TYR A 119 -10.24 17.93 -1.98
CA TYR A 119 -11.15 18.96 -2.49
C TYR A 119 -12.48 19.05 -1.74
N GLY A 120 -12.42 18.92 -0.40
CA GLY A 120 -13.59 19.02 0.49
C GLY A 120 -14.24 17.69 0.85
N TYR A 121 -13.65 16.55 0.45
CA TYR A 121 -14.17 15.21 0.75
C TYR A 121 -13.40 14.49 1.86
N SER A 122 -12.46 15.17 2.52
CA SER A 122 -11.76 14.67 3.72
C SER A 122 -12.00 15.62 4.90
N ALA A 123 -12.32 15.05 6.06
CA ALA A 123 -12.39 15.82 7.30
C ALA A 123 -10.99 16.21 7.79
N VAL A 124 -10.90 17.21 8.68
CA VAL A 124 -9.63 17.56 9.35
C VAL A 124 -9.84 17.84 10.84
N LYS A 125 -8.93 17.32 11.65
CA LYS A 125 -8.79 17.64 13.08
C LYS A 125 -7.33 17.95 13.39
N MET A 126 -7.07 18.93 14.24
CA MET A 126 -5.70 19.27 14.63
C MET A 126 -5.19 18.36 15.76
N TRP A 127 -4.01 17.80 15.54
CA TRP A 127 -3.16 17.11 16.51
C TRP A 127 -1.70 17.22 16.02
N TYR A 128 -1.05 18.32 16.37
CA TYR A 128 0.30 18.62 15.92
C TYR A 128 1.34 17.81 16.69
N LEU A 129 2.29 17.23 15.95
CA LEU A 129 3.46 16.50 16.44
C LEU A 129 4.71 17.00 15.71
N ASN A 130 5.84 16.99 16.41
CA ASN A 130 7.15 17.31 15.86
C ASN A 130 8.13 16.18 16.19
N ASP A 131 8.22 15.22 15.27
CA ASP A 131 9.11 14.06 15.37
C ASP A 131 10.30 14.20 14.42
N LYS A 132 10.51 15.39 13.86
CA LYS A 132 11.67 15.69 13.02
C LYS A 132 12.93 15.37 13.83
N SER A 133 13.71 14.42 13.33
CA SER A 133 14.87 13.92 14.06
C SER A 133 15.94 15.02 14.19
N SER A 134 15.99 15.69 15.34
CA SER A 134 17.23 16.30 15.81
C SER A 134 18.09 15.23 16.50
N ALA A 135 19.38 15.50 16.65
CA ALA A 135 20.28 14.59 17.37
C ALA A 135 19.82 14.33 18.83
N GLU A 136 19.01 15.23 19.40
CA GLU A 136 18.69 15.25 20.83
C GLU A 136 17.23 14.91 21.18
N LYS A 137 16.25 15.07 20.28
CA LYS A 137 14.82 15.02 20.65
C LYS A 137 13.92 14.12 19.80
N GLY A 138 14.42 13.55 18.70
CA GLY A 138 13.60 12.67 17.85
C GLY A 138 13.53 11.22 18.37
N GLU A 139 12.44 10.51 18.06
CA GLU A 139 12.40 9.05 18.27
C GLU A 139 13.56 8.37 17.54
N LYS A 140 14.12 7.32 18.17
CA LYS A 140 15.23 6.54 17.62
C LYS A 140 14.84 5.07 17.45
N PRO A 141 15.33 4.41 16.40
CA PRO A 141 15.14 2.97 16.23
C PRO A 141 15.65 2.22 17.45
N ARG A 142 14.93 1.17 17.83
CA ARG A 142 15.22 0.38 19.04
C ARG A 142 14.95 -1.09 18.80
N LYS A 143 15.60 -1.96 19.59
CA LYS A 143 15.48 -3.42 19.54
C LYS A 143 16.01 -4.10 18.27
N TRP A 144 16.72 -3.37 17.42
CA TRP A 144 17.41 -3.93 16.24
C TRP A 144 18.63 -4.80 16.60
N ASP A 145 19.08 -4.68 17.84
CA ASP A 145 20.16 -5.41 18.49
C ASP A 145 19.72 -6.72 19.16
N ILE A 146 18.40 -6.98 19.28
CA ILE A 146 17.83 -8.17 19.93
C ILE A 146 16.92 -9.00 19.01
N ILE A 147 17.15 -8.95 17.69
CA ILE A 147 16.32 -9.64 16.68
C ILE A 147 16.18 -11.14 16.99
N GLY A 148 17.27 -11.79 17.41
CA GLY A 148 17.26 -13.20 17.82
C GLY A 148 16.31 -13.49 18.99
N GLU A 149 16.19 -12.57 19.95
CA GLU A 149 15.23 -12.68 21.04
C GLU A 149 13.79 -12.51 20.52
N LEU A 150 13.55 -11.50 19.67
CA LEU A 150 12.22 -11.20 19.12
C LEU A 150 11.64 -12.38 18.33
N LEU A 151 12.48 -13.17 17.65
CA LEU A 151 12.04 -14.38 16.94
C LEU A 151 11.45 -15.47 17.85
N THR A 152 11.76 -15.43 19.15
CA THR A 152 11.22 -16.37 20.14
C THR A 152 9.92 -15.88 20.79
N TRP A 153 9.54 -14.62 20.54
CA TRP A 153 8.35 -14.03 21.15
C TRP A 153 7.08 -14.62 20.55
N SER A 154 6.01 -14.69 21.35
CA SER A 154 4.69 -15.02 20.84
C SER A 154 4.21 -13.92 19.88
N LYS A 155 3.28 -14.27 19.00
CA LYS A 155 2.63 -13.33 18.07
C LYS A 155 2.09 -12.11 18.81
N GLU A 156 1.37 -12.31 19.90
CA GLU A 156 0.70 -11.27 20.68
C GLU A 156 1.73 -10.31 21.28
N ARG A 157 2.84 -10.85 21.80
CA ARG A 157 3.94 -10.05 22.34
C ARG A 157 4.69 -9.27 21.25
N LEU A 158 4.90 -9.88 20.09
CA LEU A 158 5.60 -9.27 18.96
C LEU A 158 4.77 -8.13 18.34
N ALA A 159 3.52 -8.41 17.98
CA ALA A 159 2.57 -7.46 17.42
C ALA A 159 2.21 -6.34 18.41
N GLY A 160 2.08 -6.69 19.70
CA GLY A 160 1.78 -5.75 20.78
C GLY A 160 2.85 -4.69 21.03
N MET A 161 4.04 -4.81 20.43
CA MET A 161 5.12 -3.82 20.60
C MET A 161 4.83 -2.42 20.06
N ALA A 162 3.85 -2.30 19.16
CA ALA A 162 3.56 -1.03 18.50
C ALA A 162 2.06 -0.67 18.59
N TYR A 163 1.17 -1.55 18.11
CA TYR A 163 -0.25 -1.23 17.92
C TYR A 163 -1.20 -2.21 18.64
N GLY A 164 -0.72 -2.84 19.72
CA GLY A 164 -1.51 -3.80 20.50
C GLY A 164 -2.01 -4.95 19.63
N SER A 165 -3.28 -5.33 19.80
CA SER A 165 -3.90 -6.39 19.01
C SER A 165 -4.03 -6.03 17.52
N GLU A 166 -4.09 -4.75 17.15
CA GLU A 166 -4.22 -4.35 15.73
C GLU A 166 -2.96 -4.70 14.92
N GLY A 167 -1.79 -4.73 15.56
CA GLY A 167 -0.54 -5.22 14.96
C GLY A 167 -0.61 -6.70 14.56
N GLU A 168 -1.45 -7.51 15.21
CA GLU A 168 -1.58 -8.93 14.89
C GLU A 168 -2.12 -9.17 13.49
N SER A 169 -2.85 -8.19 12.93
CA SER A 169 -3.36 -8.25 11.56
C SER A 169 -2.25 -8.47 10.54
N MET A 170 -1.07 -7.87 10.75
CA MET A 170 0.07 -8.01 9.85
C MET A 170 0.65 -9.43 9.91
N PHE A 171 0.81 -9.96 11.12
CA PHE A 171 1.27 -11.32 11.31
C PHE A 171 0.29 -12.33 10.70
N ASN A 172 -1.01 -12.17 10.95
CA ASN A 172 -2.05 -13.07 10.43
C ASN A 172 -2.07 -13.02 8.89
N ALA A 173 -1.93 -11.83 8.29
CA ALA A 173 -1.81 -11.68 6.85
C ALA A 173 -0.59 -12.42 6.28
N MET A 174 0.59 -12.26 6.87
CA MET A 174 1.81 -12.95 6.43
C MET A 174 1.76 -14.47 6.67
N LYS A 175 1.03 -14.93 7.69
CA LYS A 175 0.77 -16.35 7.95
C LYS A 175 -0.15 -16.95 6.89
N ALA A 176 -1.21 -16.24 6.51
CA ALA A 176 -2.13 -16.66 5.46
C ALA A 176 -1.48 -16.65 4.07
N TYR A 177 -0.61 -15.67 3.83
CA TYR A 177 0.14 -15.48 2.59
C TYR A 177 1.65 -15.69 2.81
N LYS A 178 2.04 -16.95 3.05
CA LYS A 178 3.40 -17.33 3.42
C LYS A 178 4.48 -16.75 2.51
N LEU A 179 5.60 -16.40 3.12
CA LEU A 179 6.75 -15.73 2.49
C LEU A 179 7.95 -16.67 2.31
N ASP A 180 7.73 -17.98 2.32
CA ASP A 180 8.77 -19.02 2.21
C ASP A 180 9.74 -18.75 1.06
N GLY A 181 11.01 -18.48 1.40
CA GLY A 181 12.06 -18.24 0.41
C GLY A 181 12.02 -16.87 -0.28
N GLN A 182 11.04 -16.02 0.05
CA GLN A 182 10.80 -14.75 -0.64
C GLN A 182 11.73 -13.64 -0.14
N SER A 183 12.07 -12.72 -1.04
CA SER A 183 12.72 -11.46 -0.68
C SER A 183 11.72 -10.31 -0.69
N GLY A 184 11.78 -9.41 0.29
CA GLY A 184 10.88 -8.27 0.34
C GLY A 184 11.50 -6.99 0.87
N VAL A 185 10.70 -5.93 0.80
CA VAL A 185 11.06 -4.59 1.27
C VAL A 185 10.07 -4.12 2.34
N VAL A 186 10.58 -3.56 3.44
CA VAL A 186 9.75 -2.96 4.50
C VAL A 186 9.96 -1.45 4.47
N ILE A 187 8.86 -0.68 4.41
CA ILE A 187 8.90 0.78 4.37
C ILE A 187 8.52 1.34 5.74
N GLY A 188 9.51 1.97 6.38
CA GLY A 188 9.42 2.55 7.72
C GLY A 188 9.38 1.51 8.83
N SER A 189 10.36 1.53 9.72
CA SER A 189 10.43 0.58 10.83
C SER A 189 11.29 1.07 11.99
N MET A 190 10.63 1.60 13.02
CA MET A 190 11.27 2.02 14.27
C MET A 190 11.67 0.84 15.17
N GLN A 191 10.95 -0.27 15.05
CA GLN A 191 11.20 -1.53 15.75
C GLN A 191 11.00 -2.66 14.75
N PRO A 192 11.86 -3.70 14.70
CA PRO A 192 11.89 -4.67 13.60
C PRO A 192 10.76 -5.72 13.66
N TRP A 193 9.57 -5.37 14.15
CA TRP A 193 8.50 -6.34 14.42
C TRP A 193 7.81 -6.82 13.14
N VAL A 194 7.73 -5.98 12.10
CA VAL A 194 7.21 -6.36 10.78
C VAL A 194 8.23 -7.28 10.08
N GLU A 195 9.51 -6.94 10.16
CA GLU A 195 10.61 -7.75 9.64
C GLU A 195 10.65 -9.12 10.31
N VAL A 196 10.59 -9.16 11.65
CA VAL A 196 10.54 -10.42 12.42
C VAL A 196 9.27 -11.21 12.06
N SER A 197 8.12 -10.56 11.91
CA SER A 197 6.89 -11.22 11.44
C SER A 197 7.09 -11.87 10.07
N ALA A 198 7.76 -11.21 9.14
CA ALA A 198 8.07 -11.76 7.82
C ALA A 198 9.07 -12.93 7.91
N LEU A 199 10.11 -12.83 8.73
CA LEU A 199 11.10 -13.91 8.94
C LEU A 199 10.45 -15.17 9.52
N VAL A 200 9.58 -15.02 10.53
CA VAL A 200 8.82 -16.15 11.13
C VAL A 200 7.93 -16.83 10.09
N ASN A 201 7.41 -16.08 9.12
CA ASN A 201 6.58 -16.58 8.02
C ASN A 201 7.39 -16.93 6.75
N GLY A 202 8.70 -17.17 6.89
CA GLY A 202 9.52 -17.80 5.86
C GLY A 202 10.33 -16.87 4.97
N ALA A 203 10.26 -15.54 5.17
CA ALA A 203 11.00 -14.58 4.36
C ALA A 203 12.51 -14.85 4.41
N LYS A 204 13.15 -14.90 3.25
CA LYS A 204 14.58 -15.20 3.11
C LYS A 204 15.45 -13.95 3.28
N LYS A 205 15.06 -12.86 2.64
CA LYS A 205 15.80 -11.58 2.64
C LYS A 205 14.87 -10.38 2.78
N ILE A 206 15.25 -9.41 3.58
CA ILE A 206 14.47 -8.20 3.84
C ILE A 206 15.36 -6.97 3.72
N LEU A 207 14.91 -5.99 2.95
CA LEU A 207 15.48 -4.65 2.92
C LEU A 207 14.52 -3.69 3.65
N THR A 208 14.98 -3.02 4.70
CA THR A 208 14.20 -1.99 5.39
C THR A 208 14.61 -0.61 4.91
N VAL A 209 13.65 0.19 4.43
CA VAL A 209 13.85 1.58 4.06
C VAL A 209 13.44 2.47 5.24
N GLU A 210 14.42 3.14 5.85
CA GLU A 210 14.22 3.88 7.12
C GLU A 210 15.12 5.13 7.15
N TYR A 211 14.61 6.24 7.70
CA TYR A 211 15.33 7.52 7.77
C TYR A 211 16.51 7.48 8.73
N ASN A 212 16.42 6.63 9.74
CA ASN A 212 17.46 6.45 10.74
C ASN A 212 18.38 5.28 10.38
N LYS A 213 19.66 5.39 10.75
CA LYS A 213 20.60 4.26 10.64
C LYS A 213 20.18 3.16 11.61
N LEU A 214 20.01 1.95 11.09
CA LEU A 214 19.64 0.77 11.86
C LEU A 214 20.88 -0.05 12.23
N THR A 215 20.97 -0.47 13.49
CA THR A 215 22.01 -1.39 13.97
C THR A 215 21.48 -2.81 13.94
N ILE A 216 21.59 -3.47 12.78
CA ILE A 216 21.16 -4.86 12.62
C ILE A 216 22.17 -5.79 13.31
N GLN A 217 21.65 -6.63 14.20
CA GLN A 217 22.39 -7.68 14.90
C GLN A 217 23.19 -8.55 13.90
N GLU A 218 24.43 -8.87 14.25
CA GLU A 218 25.44 -9.41 13.32
C GLU A 218 24.98 -10.69 12.61
N GLU A 219 24.39 -11.63 13.37
CA GLU A 219 23.89 -12.91 12.85
C GLU A 219 22.73 -12.79 11.85
N PHE A 220 22.13 -11.60 11.69
CA PHE A 220 21.02 -11.37 10.75
C PHE A 220 21.42 -10.56 9.52
N ARG A 221 22.67 -10.10 9.41
CA ARG A 221 23.12 -9.20 8.32
C ARG A 221 23.14 -9.86 6.93
N ASP A 222 23.09 -11.18 6.85
CA ASP A 222 22.95 -11.94 5.61
C ASP A 222 21.49 -11.98 5.09
N ARG A 223 20.53 -11.83 6.00
CA ARG A 223 19.08 -11.87 5.73
C ARG A 223 18.41 -10.50 5.80
N MET A 224 18.95 -9.57 6.56
CA MET A 224 18.38 -8.25 6.80
C MET A 224 19.39 -7.15 6.47
N SER A 225 18.90 -6.11 5.80
CA SER A 225 19.67 -4.93 5.45
C SER A 225 18.81 -3.69 5.57
N SER A 226 19.43 -2.52 5.65
CA SER A 226 18.70 -1.24 5.67
C SER A 226 19.32 -0.25 4.68
N ILE A 227 18.49 0.68 4.23
CA ILE A 227 18.89 1.75 3.30
C ILE A 227 18.12 3.03 3.63
N LEU A 228 18.76 4.19 3.43
CA LEU A 228 18.09 5.47 3.58
C LEU A 228 17.12 5.70 2.41
N PRO A 229 15.95 6.34 2.61
CA PRO A 229 14.99 6.63 1.54
C PRO A 229 15.60 7.32 0.32
N VAL A 230 16.54 8.24 0.54
CA VAL A 230 17.24 8.97 -0.54
C VAL A 230 18.13 8.04 -1.36
N ASP A 231 18.86 7.14 -0.71
CA ASP A 231 19.75 6.20 -1.40
C ASP A 231 18.94 5.12 -2.12
N PHE A 232 17.84 4.67 -1.51
CA PHE A 232 16.87 3.79 -2.14
C PHE A 232 16.28 4.42 -3.41
N ALA A 233 15.87 5.70 -3.33
CA ALA A 233 15.31 6.40 -4.46
C ALA A 233 16.34 6.70 -5.55
N LYS A 234 17.60 7.02 -5.22
CA LYS A 234 18.68 7.18 -6.21
C LYS A 234 19.06 5.86 -6.88
N GLY A 235 19.05 4.77 -6.13
CA GLY A 235 19.41 3.42 -6.59
C GLY A 235 18.23 2.57 -7.04
N TRP A 236 17.04 3.15 -7.25
CA TRP A 236 15.79 2.41 -7.42
C TRP A 236 15.82 1.39 -8.55
N ALA A 237 16.55 1.67 -9.62
CA ALA A 237 16.68 0.79 -10.79
C ALA A 237 17.29 -0.57 -10.43
N ASN A 238 18.12 -0.64 -9.38
CA ASN A 238 18.68 -1.90 -8.87
C ASN A 238 17.62 -2.79 -8.20
N TYR A 239 16.47 -2.21 -7.86
CA TYR A 239 15.38 -2.87 -7.15
C TYR A 239 14.12 -3.05 -8.00
N ALA A 240 14.08 -2.49 -9.21
CA ALA A 240 12.93 -2.55 -10.10
C ALA A 240 12.49 -4.00 -10.36
N ASP A 241 11.22 -4.32 -10.06
CA ASP A 241 10.66 -5.68 -10.20
C ASP A 241 11.50 -6.80 -9.52
N THR A 242 12.16 -6.52 -8.39
CA THR A 242 13.00 -7.51 -7.70
C THR A 242 12.33 -8.15 -6.49
N PHE A 243 11.48 -7.41 -5.78
CA PHE A 243 10.87 -7.88 -4.52
C PHE A 243 9.63 -8.73 -4.77
N ASN A 244 9.52 -9.84 -4.03
CA ASN A 244 8.33 -10.70 -4.03
C ASN A 244 7.22 -10.13 -3.15
N PHE A 245 7.58 -9.42 -2.09
CA PHE A 245 6.64 -8.74 -1.24
C PHE A 245 7.15 -7.38 -0.76
N ALA A 246 6.23 -6.54 -0.35
CA ALA A 246 6.50 -5.29 0.35
C ALA A 246 5.56 -5.19 1.54
N ALA A 247 6.01 -4.57 2.62
CA ALA A 247 5.18 -4.34 3.79
C ALA A 247 5.40 -2.94 4.36
N SER A 248 4.33 -2.36 4.90
CA SER A 248 4.41 -1.17 5.73
C SER A 248 3.27 -1.21 6.75
N PHE A 249 3.58 -0.86 7.99
CA PHE A 249 2.57 -0.76 9.04
C PHE A 249 2.80 0.54 9.80
N SER A 250 1.81 1.42 9.73
CA SER A 250 1.83 2.72 10.36
C SER A 250 3.08 3.58 10.05
N SER A 251 3.28 3.89 8.77
CA SER A 251 4.39 4.71 8.31
C SER A 251 3.97 5.62 7.17
N ILE A 252 3.46 5.03 6.08
CA ILE A 252 3.10 5.76 4.85
C ILE A 252 1.99 6.80 5.10
N GLU A 253 1.11 6.61 6.09
CA GLU A 253 0.07 7.58 6.42
C GLU A 253 0.58 8.92 6.95
N HIS A 254 1.84 8.98 7.36
CA HIS A 254 2.51 10.20 7.80
C HIS A 254 3.14 10.98 6.63
N SER A 255 3.42 10.32 5.51
CA SER A 255 4.20 10.89 4.40
C SER A 255 3.56 12.14 3.80
N GLY A 256 4.31 13.23 3.74
CA GLY A 256 3.88 14.52 3.20
C GLY A 256 3.11 15.40 4.19
N LEU A 257 3.04 15.03 5.47
CA LEU A 257 2.44 15.86 6.53
C LEU A 257 3.50 16.68 7.30
N GLY A 258 4.78 16.49 7.00
CA GLY A 258 5.88 17.24 7.58
C GLY A 258 6.28 16.86 8.99
N ARG A 259 5.52 15.98 9.66
CA ARG A 259 5.75 15.54 11.05
C ARG A 259 7.20 15.09 11.31
N TYR A 260 7.82 14.41 10.36
CA TYR A 260 9.17 13.87 10.49
C TYR A 260 10.24 14.76 9.82
N GLY A 261 9.86 15.97 9.41
CA GLY A 261 10.71 16.87 8.64
C GLY A 261 10.75 16.54 7.15
N ASP A 262 9.80 15.75 6.67
CA ASP A 262 9.49 15.59 5.25
C ASP A 262 8.85 16.87 4.67
N PRO A 263 8.99 17.14 3.36
CA PRO A 263 8.24 18.19 2.69
C PRO A 263 6.74 18.01 2.74
N MET A 264 5.99 19.12 2.79
CA MET A 264 4.53 19.08 2.68
C MET A 264 4.10 18.59 1.29
N ASP A 265 3.52 17.40 1.24
CA ASP A 265 2.99 16.79 0.02
C ASP A 265 1.62 16.12 0.27
N PRO A 266 0.52 16.71 -0.25
CA PRO A 266 -0.81 16.12 -0.26
C PRO A 266 -0.86 14.69 -0.75
N ILE A 267 0.05 14.28 -1.65
CA ILE A 267 0.10 12.94 -2.24
C ILE A 267 1.36 12.15 -1.86
N GLY A 268 2.04 12.53 -0.77
CA GLY A 268 3.27 11.85 -0.33
C GLY A 268 3.08 10.35 -0.07
N ASP A 269 1.99 9.98 0.60
CA ASP A 269 1.55 8.60 0.82
C ASP A 269 1.33 7.82 -0.50
N ILE A 270 0.66 8.43 -1.48
CA ILE A 270 0.42 7.83 -2.80
C ILE A 270 1.75 7.64 -3.54
N ARG A 271 2.70 8.58 -3.43
CA ARG A 271 4.02 8.43 -4.04
C ARG A 271 4.79 7.24 -3.47
N GLU A 272 4.69 6.99 -2.16
CA GLU A 272 5.28 5.80 -1.54
C GLU A 272 4.70 4.52 -2.14
N ILE A 273 3.37 4.44 -2.30
CA ILE A 273 2.72 3.30 -2.95
C ILE A 273 3.18 3.11 -4.40
N LEU A 274 3.32 4.20 -5.17
CA LEU A 274 3.81 4.11 -6.56
C LEU A 274 5.27 3.66 -6.63
N LYS A 275 6.14 4.08 -5.70
CA LYS A 275 7.52 3.56 -5.60
C LYS A 275 7.52 2.06 -5.28
N ILE A 276 6.68 1.63 -4.34
CA ILE A 276 6.51 0.20 -4.00
C ILE A 276 6.06 -0.59 -5.23
N LYS A 277 5.07 -0.08 -5.99
CA LYS A 277 4.61 -0.67 -7.25
C LYS A 277 5.77 -0.88 -8.23
N CYS A 278 6.72 0.05 -8.31
CA CYS A 278 7.87 -0.07 -9.22
C CYS A 278 8.89 -1.16 -8.83
N VAL A 279 9.09 -1.40 -7.54
CA VAL A 279 10.11 -2.37 -7.07
C VAL A 279 9.56 -3.78 -6.81
N LEU A 280 8.25 -3.89 -6.65
CA LEU A 280 7.56 -5.18 -6.55
C LEU A 280 7.50 -5.90 -7.89
N LYS A 281 7.68 -7.22 -7.91
CA LYS A 281 7.38 -8.07 -9.06
C LYS A 281 5.89 -8.05 -9.39
N LYS A 282 5.54 -8.22 -10.66
CA LYS A 282 4.17 -8.58 -11.07
C LYS A 282 3.71 -9.81 -10.27
N GLY A 283 2.51 -9.76 -9.70
CA GLY A 283 1.97 -10.80 -8.82
C GLY A 283 2.54 -10.81 -7.40
N GLY A 284 3.52 -9.94 -7.09
CA GLY A 284 4.06 -9.75 -5.75
C GLY A 284 3.04 -9.13 -4.80
N LEU A 285 3.22 -9.39 -3.50
CA LEU A 285 2.26 -9.00 -2.46
C LEU A 285 2.67 -7.72 -1.76
N LEU A 286 1.70 -6.88 -1.44
CA LEU A 286 1.85 -5.67 -0.64
C LEU A 286 0.95 -5.79 0.58
N PHE A 287 1.56 -5.81 1.76
CA PHE A 287 0.90 -5.82 3.07
C PHE A 287 0.88 -4.40 3.64
N LEU A 288 -0.29 -3.78 3.77
CA LEU A 288 -0.44 -2.40 4.23
C LEU A 288 -1.31 -2.32 5.49
N GLY A 289 -0.67 -2.03 6.62
CA GLY A 289 -1.34 -1.76 7.89
C GLY A 289 -1.69 -0.28 8.06
N PHE A 290 -2.91 0.10 7.68
CA PHE A 290 -3.37 1.49 7.71
C PHE A 290 -4.51 1.73 8.71
N PRO A 291 -4.62 2.97 9.23
CA PRO A 291 -5.79 3.43 9.96
C PRO A 291 -6.98 3.56 9.00
N LEU A 292 -7.90 2.59 9.03
CA LEU A 292 -9.09 2.54 8.17
C LEU A 292 -10.28 3.20 8.87
N GLY A 293 -10.99 4.06 8.14
CA GLY A 293 -12.09 4.86 8.69
C GLY A 293 -12.79 5.71 7.64
N THR A 294 -13.35 6.84 8.07
CA THR A 294 -13.82 7.89 7.14
C THR A 294 -12.63 8.75 6.72
N ASP A 295 -12.50 9.03 5.41
CA ASP A 295 -11.41 9.84 4.84
C ASP A 295 -11.22 11.13 5.66
N SER A 296 -10.08 11.23 6.33
CA SER A 296 -9.78 12.36 7.20
C SER A 296 -8.28 12.52 7.44
N ILE A 297 -7.87 13.73 7.83
CA ILE A 297 -6.52 14.03 8.29
C ILE A 297 -6.59 14.44 9.76
N VAL A 298 -5.83 13.74 10.60
CA VAL A 298 -5.54 14.17 11.95
C VAL A 298 -4.21 14.91 11.88
N TYR A 299 -4.27 16.21 11.60
CA TYR A 299 -3.13 17.00 11.13
C TYR A 299 -2.20 17.45 12.26
N ASN A 300 -0.89 17.22 12.21
CA ASN A 300 -0.08 16.55 11.18
C ASN A 300 0.28 15.10 11.54
N ALA A 301 -0.40 14.53 12.54
CA ALA A 301 -0.13 13.20 13.06
C ALA A 301 -0.25 12.09 12.00
N HIS A 302 -1.38 11.96 11.29
CA HIS A 302 -1.61 10.90 10.30
C HIS A 302 -2.86 11.15 9.43
N ARG A 303 -2.96 10.41 8.31
CA ARG A 303 -4.20 10.25 7.53
C ARG A 303 -5.00 9.04 8.02
N ILE A 304 -6.33 9.10 7.92
CA ILE A 304 -7.25 7.97 8.05
C ILE A 304 -7.85 7.71 6.68
N TYR A 305 -7.81 6.45 6.24
CA TYR A 305 -8.16 6.07 4.88
C TYR A 305 -9.59 5.57 4.79
N GLY A 306 -10.40 6.30 4.05
CA GLY A 306 -11.73 5.88 3.62
C GLY A 306 -11.74 5.48 2.14
N PRO A 307 -12.93 5.29 1.56
CA PRO A 307 -13.05 4.74 0.22
C PRO A 307 -12.43 5.64 -0.85
N ILE A 308 -12.34 6.95 -0.62
CA ILE A 308 -11.78 7.88 -1.62
C ILE A 308 -10.27 7.73 -1.69
N ARG A 309 -9.57 7.82 -0.56
CA ARG A 309 -8.10 7.69 -0.53
C ARG A 309 -7.65 6.27 -0.82
N LEU A 310 -8.34 5.24 -0.28
CA LEU A 310 -8.02 3.83 -0.55
C LEU A 310 -8.05 3.50 -2.04
N ALA A 311 -8.97 4.07 -2.80
CA ALA A 311 -9.06 3.84 -4.25
C ALA A 311 -7.76 4.23 -4.97
N MET A 312 -7.11 5.32 -4.53
CA MET A 312 -5.80 5.73 -5.05
C MET A 312 -4.66 4.84 -4.51
N MET A 313 -4.74 4.38 -3.26
CA MET A 313 -3.76 3.44 -2.70
C MET A 313 -3.81 2.07 -3.38
N PHE A 314 -4.96 1.67 -3.95
CA PHE A 314 -5.12 0.37 -4.63
C PHE A 314 -4.74 0.42 -6.11
N TYR A 315 -4.36 1.59 -6.63
CA TYR A 315 -4.05 1.74 -8.04
C TYR A 315 -2.89 0.82 -8.47
N GLY A 316 -3.14 -0.02 -9.48
CA GLY A 316 -2.17 -1.00 -9.98
C GLY A 316 -2.06 -2.27 -9.14
N PHE A 317 -2.98 -2.46 -8.19
CA PHE A 317 -3.07 -3.66 -7.36
C PHE A 317 -4.48 -4.25 -7.38
N GLU A 318 -4.55 -5.56 -7.20
CA GLU A 318 -5.76 -6.29 -6.82
C GLU A 318 -5.83 -6.37 -5.30
N TRP A 319 -6.93 -5.93 -4.70
CA TRP A 319 -7.17 -6.13 -3.28
C TRP A 319 -7.76 -7.52 -3.03
N ILE A 320 -6.99 -8.38 -2.34
CA ILE A 320 -7.32 -9.82 -2.22
C ILE A 320 -7.75 -10.25 -0.82
N ALA A 321 -7.39 -9.51 0.23
CA ALA A 321 -7.81 -9.79 1.59
C ALA A 321 -7.63 -8.59 2.53
N THR A 322 -8.33 -8.62 3.66
CA THR A 322 -8.13 -7.71 4.79
C THR A 322 -8.07 -8.52 6.07
N PHE A 323 -7.10 -8.26 6.93
CA PHE A 323 -6.98 -8.89 8.24
C PHE A 323 -7.15 -7.83 9.32
N SER A 324 -7.86 -8.19 10.38
CA SER A 324 -7.97 -7.37 11.59
C SER A 324 -7.18 -8.00 12.74
N GLY A 325 -7.00 -7.25 13.82
CA GLY A 325 -6.41 -7.77 15.06
C GLY A 325 -7.31 -8.74 15.85
N ARG A 326 -8.53 -9.03 15.38
CA ARG A 326 -9.53 -9.81 16.14
C ARG A 326 -9.54 -11.31 15.84
N GLY A 327 -8.83 -11.75 14.79
CA GLY A 327 -8.86 -13.14 14.34
C GLY A 327 -7.80 -13.42 13.26
N GLU A 328 -7.56 -14.70 13.02
CA GLU A 328 -6.57 -15.15 12.03
C GLU A 328 -7.13 -15.20 10.60
N ASP A 329 -8.45 -15.23 10.45
CA ASP A 329 -9.12 -15.28 9.16
C ASP A 329 -9.31 -13.87 8.55
N PRO A 330 -9.33 -13.77 7.21
CA PRO A 330 -9.64 -12.51 6.54
C PRO A 330 -11.07 -12.06 6.86
N ILE A 331 -11.25 -10.75 6.98
CA ILE A 331 -12.55 -10.10 7.19
C ILE A 331 -13.06 -9.49 5.88
N ASP A 332 -14.39 -9.45 5.73
CA ASP A 332 -15.03 -8.64 4.70
C ASP A 332 -15.02 -7.16 5.11
N LEU A 333 -14.22 -6.35 4.41
CA LEU A 333 -14.21 -4.91 4.61
C LEU A 333 -15.26 -4.27 3.69
N ASN A 334 -16.47 -4.13 4.19
CA ASN A 334 -17.55 -3.40 3.52
C ASN A 334 -17.74 -1.99 4.11
N SER A 335 -18.65 -1.20 3.52
CA SER A 335 -18.91 0.18 3.94
C SER A 335 -19.33 0.28 5.41
N ALA A 336 -20.09 -0.69 5.94
CA ALA A 336 -20.48 -0.67 7.35
C ALA A 336 -19.26 -0.83 8.27
N THR A 337 -18.36 -1.77 7.96
CA THR A 337 -17.14 -1.98 8.74
C THR A 337 -16.13 -0.84 8.61
N LEU A 338 -15.98 -0.26 7.40
CA LEU A 338 -15.05 0.85 7.15
C LEU A 338 -15.47 2.12 7.90
N HIS A 339 -16.78 2.37 8.02
CA HIS A 339 -17.34 3.51 8.74
C HIS A 339 -17.91 3.13 10.12
N ALA A 340 -17.42 2.04 10.73
CA ALA A 340 -17.97 1.55 12.00
C ALA A 340 -17.58 2.41 13.20
N ARG A 341 -16.43 3.10 13.13
CA ARG A 341 -15.95 3.99 14.20
C ARG A 341 -16.38 5.45 13.95
N GLN A 342 -16.31 6.28 15.00
CA GLN A 342 -16.70 7.69 14.91
C GLN A 342 -15.73 8.47 14.01
N MET A 343 -16.09 9.71 13.67
CA MET A 343 -15.20 10.59 12.89
C MET A 343 -13.85 10.77 13.61
N PHE A 344 -12.74 10.67 12.86
CA PHE A 344 -11.36 10.68 13.37
C PHE A 344 -10.93 9.48 14.22
N GLU A 345 -11.82 8.52 14.47
CA GLU A 345 -11.44 7.20 14.96
C GLU A 345 -11.23 6.25 13.78
N HIS A 346 -10.38 5.24 13.98
CA HIS A 346 -10.04 4.28 12.94
C HIS A 346 -9.77 2.90 13.53
N ALA A 347 -9.91 1.86 12.72
CA ALA A 347 -9.36 0.54 13.02
C ALA A 347 -8.10 0.34 12.20
N GLN A 348 -7.02 -0.11 12.83
CA GLN A 348 -5.82 -0.46 12.09
C GLN A 348 -5.89 -1.92 11.65
N SER A 349 -5.85 -2.14 10.33
CA SER A 349 -6.01 -3.45 9.72
C SER A 349 -5.04 -3.59 8.55
N THR A 350 -4.63 -4.81 8.28
CA THR A 350 -3.68 -5.10 7.20
C THR A 350 -4.43 -5.48 5.94
N LEU A 351 -4.30 -4.65 4.91
CA LEU A 351 -4.78 -4.91 3.56
C LEU A 351 -3.71 -5.73 2.83
N VAL A 352 -4.12 -6.81 2.16
CA VAL A 352 -3.26 -7.60 1.28
C VAL A 352 -3.61 -7.28 -0.16
N LEU A 353 -2.65 -6.73 -0.87
CA LEU A 353 -2.76 -6.28 -2.25
C LEU A 353 -1.80 -7.10 -3.13
N ARG A 354 -2.19 -7.44 -4.35
CA ARG A 354 -1.35 -8.14 -5.33
C ARG A 354 -1.06 -7.21 -6.50
N LYS A 355 0.21 -6.99 -6.85
CA LYS A 355 0.58 -6.15 -8.01
C LYS A 355 0.04 -6.78 -9.30
N LEU A 356 -0.66 -5.98 -10.11
CA LEU A 356 -1.30 -6.39 -11.37
C LEU A 356 -0.31 -6.58 -12.52
#